data_AF-X1F7U8-F1
#
_entry.id   AF-X1F7U8-F1
#
_cell.length_a   1.000
_cell.length_b   1.000
_cell.length_c   1.000
_cell.angle_alpha   90.00
_cell.angle_beta   90.00
_cell.angle_gamma   90.00
#
_symmetry.space_group_name_H-M   'P 1'
#
loop_
_entity.id
_entity.type
_entity.pdbx_description
1 polymer ?
#
loop_
_entity_poly.entity_id
_entity_poly.type
_entity_poly.pdbx_seq_one_letter_code
_entity_poly.pdbx_strand_id
1 'polypeptide(L)' 'MIEEREIVIRLTIFEAGALLAKLCDDDIFKGVTEQLISISKDIERNCGVTKELLPDGRLKLTNSNGDVIIRP' A
#
# COMPACT_ATOMS: atom_id res chain seq x y z
N MET A 1 25.39 -6.68 -21.11
CA MET A 1 25.27 -5.65 -20.05
C MET A 1 23.85 -5.13 -20.12
N ILE A 2 23.07 -5.25 -19.05
CA ILE A 2 21.73 -4.67 -19.00
C ILE A 2 21.96 -3.20 -18.63
N GLU A 3 21.57 -2.26 -19.50
CA GLU A 3 21.59 -0.84 -19.13
C GLU A 3 20.49 -0.61 -18.08
N GLU A 4 20.90 -0.27 -16.86
CA GLU A 4 19.95 0.22 -15.85
C GLU A 4 19.36 1.55 -16.35
N ARG A 5 18.05 1.57 -16.57
CA ARG A 5 17.31 2.80 -16.85
C ARG A 5 16.48 3.16 -15.63
N GLU A 6 16.82 4.28 -15.03
CA GLU A 6 16.01 4.87 -13.97
C GLU A 6 14.79 5.57 -14.59
N ILE A 7 13.59 5.18 -14.15
CA ILE A 7 12.33 5.79 -14.59
C ILE A 7 11.61 6.31 -13.35
N VAL A 8 11.36 7.62 -13.33
CA VAL A 8 10.61 8.27 -12.25
C VAL A 8 9.20 8.54 -12.74
N ILE A 9 8.22 8.00 -12.02
CA ILE A 9 6.79 8.22 -12.30
C ILE A 9 6.18 8.96 -11.11
N ARG A 10 5.41 10.03 -11.39
CA ARG A 10 4.65 10.74 -10.37
C ARG A 10 3.21 10.22 -10.38
N LEU A 11 2.73 9.78 -9.23
CA LEU A 11 1.40 9.23 -9.06
C LEU A 11 0.69 9.98 -7.93
N THR A 12 -0.61 10.18 -8.08
CA THR A 12 -1.51 10.46 -6.97
C THR A 12 -1.68 9.22 -6.09
N ILE A 13 -2.21 9.38 -4.88
CA ILE A 13 -2.47 8.26 -3.96
C ILE A 13 -3.44 7.23 -4.59
N PHE A 14 -4.45 7.71 -5.32
CA PHE A 14 -5.40 6.85 -6.02
C PHE A 14 -4.75 6.04 -7.14
N GLU A 15 -3.90 6.69 -7.96
CA GLU A 15 -3.17 6.01 -9.04
C GLU A 15 -2.15 5.01 -8.49
N ALA A 16 -1.47 5.34 -7.39
CA ALA A 16 -0.56 4.43 -6.71
C ALA A 16 -1.29 3.17 -6.22
N GLY A 17 -2.49 3.33 -5.62
CA GLY A 17 -3.33 2.21 -5.20
C GLY A 17 -3.82 1.36 -6.38
N ALA A 18 -4.24 1.99 -7.47
CA ALA A 18 -4.67 1.29 -8.68
C ALA A 18 -3.52 0.53 -9.34
N LEU A 19 -2.33 1.14 -9.40
CA LEU A 19 -1.13 0.51 -9.94
C LEU A 19 -0.71 -0.68 -9.09
N LEU A 20 -0.73 -0.55 -7.76
CA LEU A 20 -0.45 -1.66 -6.85
C LEU A 20 -1.39 -2.84 -7.10
N ALA A 21 -2.69 -2.59 -7.20
CA ALA A 21 -3.68 -3.64 -7.49
C ALA A 21 -3.47 -4.30 -8.85
N LYS A 22 -2.92 -3.57 -9.84
CA LYS A 22 -2.63 -4.11 -11.16
C LYS A 22 -1.37 -4.97 -11.20
N LEU A 23 -0.38 -4.66 -10.36
CA LEU A 23 0.96 -5.27 -10.38
C LEU A 23 1.15 -6.35 -9.32
N CYS A 24 0.26 -6.46 -8.31
CA CYS A 24 0.50 -7.32 -7.15
C CYS A 24 0.65 -8.81 -7.46
N ASP A 25 0.05 -9.28 -8.56
CA ASP A 25 0.09 -10.68 -8.98
C ASP A 25 1.19 -10.98 -10.01
N ASP A 26 1.99 -9.97 -10.39
CA ASP A 26 3.05 -10.11 -11.39
C ASP A 26 4.43 -10.03 -10.74
N ASP A 27 5.08 -11.19 -10.59
CA ASP A 27 6.41 -11.34 -9.98
C ASP A 27 7.48 -10.48 -10.66
N ILE A 28 7.32 -10.14 -11.94
CA ILE A 28 8.25 -9.27 -12.68
C ILE A 28 8.31 -7.88 -12.04
N PHE A 29 7.21 -7.43 -11.44
CA PHE A 29 7.10 -6.12 -10.82
C PHE A 29 7.21 -6.14 -9.30
N LYS A 30 7.64 -7.26 -8.68
CA LYS A 30 7.73 -7.40 -7.23
C LYS A 30 8.42 -6.22 -6.54
N GLY A 31 9.57 -5.76 -7.07
CA GLY A 31 10.29 -4.61 -6.50
C GLY A 31 9.53 -3.28 -6.58
N VAL A 32 8.71 -3.08 -7.62
CA VAL A 32 7.83 -1.91 -7.76
C VAL A 32 6.63 -2.03 -6.80
N THR A 33 6.05 -3.22 -6.72
CA THR A 33 4.97 -3.57 -5.78
C THR A 33 5.39 -3.30 -4.33
N GLU A 34 6.60 -3.71 -3.94
CA GLU A 34 7.16 -3.45 -2.61
C GLU A 34 7.33 -1.94 -2.32
N GLN A 35 7.78 -1.16 -3.30
CA GLN A 35 7.87 0.31 -3.18
C GLN A 35 6.50 0.95 -2.96
N LEU A 36 5.49 0.55 -3.74
CA LEU A 36 4.12 1.05 -3.61
C LEU A 36 3.51 0.68 -2.25
N ILE A 37 3.76 -0.54 -1.75
CA ILE A 37 3.32 -0.96 -0.40
C ILE A 37 4.00 -0.10 0.68
N SER A 38 5.29 0.19 0.54
CA SER A 38 6.01 1.05 1.49
C SER A 38 5.38 2.44 1.56
N ILE A 39 5.12 3.05 0.40
CA ILE A 39 4.45 4.36 0.31
C ILE A 39 3.08 4.32 0.99
N SER A 40 2.28 3.27 0.72
CA SER A 40 0.96 3.10 1.34
C SER A 40 1.05 3.04 2.87
N LYS A 41 2.02 2.31 3.42
CA LYS A 41 2.22 2.22 4.88
C LYS A 41 2.61 3.55 5.50
N ASP A 42 3.45 4.33 4.82
CA ASP A 42 3.87 5.64 5.30
C ASP A 42 2.70 6.65 5.27
N ILE A 43 1.86 6.61 4.23
CA ILE A 43 0.63 7.42 4.17
C ILE A 43 -0.30 7.07 5.33
N GLU A 44 -0.56 5.78 5.56
CA GLU A 44 -1.41 5.33 6.66
C GLU A 44 -0.89 5.81 8.02
N ARG A 45 0.42 5.69 8.25
CA ARG A 45 1.05 6.19 9.48
C ARG A 45 0.88 7.70 9.63
N ASN A 46 1.11 8.46 8.55
CA ASN A 46 0.98 9.92 8.55
C ASN A 46 -0.47 10.39 8.77
N CYS A 47 -1.45 9.61 8.33
CA CYS A 47 -2.87 9.86 8.58
C CYS A 47 -3.33 9.40 9.98
N GLY A 48 -2.43 8.80 10.78
CA GLY A 48 -2.73 8.27 12.10
C GLY A 48 -3.59 7.00 12.07
N VAL A 49 -3.53 6.23 10.98
CA VAL A 49 -4.24 4.96 10.86
C VAL A 49 -3.49 3.88 11.63
N THR A 50 -4.19 3.20 12.53
CA THR A 50 -3.70 2.00 13.23
C THR A 50 -4.39 0.75 12.68
N LYS A 51 -3.65 -0.36 12.69
CA LYS A 51 -4.13 -1.66 12.20
C LYS A 51 -4.02 -2.71 13.30
N GLU A 52 -5.07 -3.50 13.48
CA GLU A 52 -5.15 -4.56 14.47
C GLU A 52 -5.71 -5.82 13.79
N LEU A 53 -5.02 -6.96 13.93
CA LEU A 53 -5.53 -8.26 13.50
C LEU A 53 -6.43 -8.82 14.61
N LEU A 54 -7.70 -9.06 14.29
CA LEU A 54 -8.66 -9.59 15.24
C LEU A 54 -8.53 -11.12 15.38
N PRO A 55 -8.98 -11.72 16.50
CA PRO A 55 -8.88 -13.16 16.73
C PRO A 55 -9.61 -14.03 15.69
N ASP A 56 -10.60 -13.46 14.99
CA ASP A 56 -11.36 -14.12 13.94
C ASP A 56 -10.74 -13.97 12.54
N GLY A 57 -9.53 -13.41 12.45
CA GLY A 57 -8.78 -13.24 11.22
C GLY A 57 -9.04 -11.93 10.47
N ARG A 58 -10.01 -11.12 10.92
CA ARG A 58 -10.34 -9.84 10.26
C ARG A 58 -9.35 -8.74 10.59
N LEU A 59 -9.20 -7.78 9.70
CA LEU A 59 -8.38 -6.59 9.91
C LEU A 59 -9.23 -5.40 10.37
N LYS A 60 -8.90 -4.86 11.53
CA LYS A 60 -9.48 -3.63 12.06
C LYS A 60 -8.55 -2.44 11.76
N LEU A 61 -9.12 -1.41 11.16
CA LEU A 61 -8.46 -0.15 10.81
C LEU A 61 -9.10 0.95 11.64
N THR A 62 -8.31 1.73 12.38
CA THR A 62 -8.81 2.88 13.16
C THR A 62 -8.07 4.14 12.70
N ASN A 63 -8.80 5.17 12.27
CA ASN A 63 -8.17 6.45 11.88
C ASN A 63 -7.94 7.37 13.10
N SER A 64 -7.32 8.52 12.86
CA SER A 64 -7.03 9.53 13.90
C SER A 64 -8.28 10.17 14.53
N ASN A 65 -9.44 10.09 13.88
CA ASN A 65 -10.71 10.57 14.43
C ASN A 65 -11.42 9.53 15.30
N GLY A 66 -10.90 8.30 15.35
CA GLY A 66 -11.54 7.17 16.01
C GLY A 66 -12.56 6.41 15.15
N ASP A 67 -12.69 6.74 13.86
CA ASP A 67 -13.53 5.97 12.93
C ASP A 67 -12.90 4.60 12.70
N VAL A 68 -13.75 3.57 12.69
CA VAL A 68 -13.33 2.17 12.58
C VAL A 68 -13.88 1.53 11.32
N ILE A 69 -13.02 0.85 10.56
CA ILE A 69 -13.40 -0.03 9.45
C ILE A 69 -12.90 -1.43 9.76
N ILE A 70 -13.77 -2.43 9.62
CA ILE A 70 -13.40 -3.85 9.71
C ILE A 70 -13.47 -4.46 8.31
N ARG A 71 -12.36 -5.06 7.87
CA ARG A 71 -12.25 -5.77 6.59
C ARG A 71 -12.06 -7.26 6.85
N PRO A 72 -12.54 -8.14 5.95
CA PRO A 72 -12.15 -9.55 5.95
C PRO A 72 -10.64 -9.72 5.95
#